data_AF-A0A6A0B960-F1
#
_entry.id   AF-A0A6A0B960-F1
#
_cell.length_a   1.000
_cell.length_b   1.000
_cell.length_c   1.000
_cell.angle_alpha   90.00
_cell.angle_beta   90.00
_cell.angle_gamma   90.00
#
_symmetry.space_group_name_H-M   'P 1'
#
loop_
_entity.id
_entity.type
_entity.pdbx_description
1 polymer ?
#
loop_
_entity_poly.entity_id
_entity_poly.type
_entity_poly.pdbx_seq_one_letter_code
_entity_poly.pdbx_strand_id
1 'polypeptide(L)'
;MLDDLNYTTNKVEWSFETAIIEKDLDDIITATENTSNHYVYVETGKNFVAQVGYFFDFSGVLLLSFDLEKGVLNWSTGNSIQNYDFSQVGYFPSKNMTTILVNNGVLIFDSMGNKLFLISSPVDYSLEYFQEFPDYISVVATSIKNADKYGRTQYNLKINVDSKKLENVNLA
;
A
#
# COMPACT_ATOMS: atom_id res chain seq x y z
N MET A 1 -21.81 7.60 -0.42
CA MET A 1 -20.65 8.01 -1.25
C MET A 1 -19.78 8.85 -0.34
N LEU A 2 -18.46 8.80 -0.51
CA LEU A 2 -17.60 9.77 0.16
C LEU A 2 -17.68 11.06 -0.63
N ASP A 3 -17.87 12.18 0.07
CA ASP A 3 -17.95 13.51 -0.53
C ASP A 3 -17.02 14.47 0.22
N ASP A 4 -16.58 15.52 -0.46
CA ASP A 4 -15.83 16.64 0.14
C ASP A 4 -14.53 16.25 0.88
N LEU A 5 -13.75 15.29 0.38
CA LEU A 5 -12.41 15.01 0.94
C LEU A 5 -11.50 16.23 0.79
N ASN A 6 -11.12 16.81 1.92
CA ASN A 6 -10.22 17.95 1.99
C ASN A 6 -9.15 17.70 3.06
N TYR A 7 -7.97 18.26 2.86
CA TYR A 7 -6.91 18.21 3.87
C TYR A 7 -6.03 19.46 3.84
N THR A 8 -5.50 19.76 5.03
CA THR A 8 -4.42 20.72 5.27
C THR A 8 -3.20 19.95 5.76
N THR A 9 -2.13 20.63 6.15
CA THR A 9 -0.96 19.94 6.72
C THR A 9 -1.26 19.25 8.06
N ASN A 10 -2.32 19.66 8.78
CA ASN A 10 -2.55 19.21 10.17
C ASN A 10 -3.93 18.57 10.39
N LYS A 11 -4.75 18.49 9.34
CA LYS A 11 -6.14 18.02 9.43
C LYS A 11 -6.58 17.43 8.10
N VAL A 12 -7.29 16.31 8.14
CA VAL A 12 -8.06 15.78 7.01
C VAL A 12 -9.53 15.65 7.43
N GLU A 13 -10.42 15.98 6.52
CA GLU A 13 -11.87 15.93 6.73
C GLU A 13 -12.59 15.43 5.47
N TRP A 14 -13.72 14.75 5.68
CA TRP A 14 -14.62 14.33 4.61
C TRP A 14 -16.04 14.13 5.15
N SER A 15 -17.00 14.13 4.24
CA SER A 15 -18.39 13.82 4.53
C SER A 15 -18.69 12.38 4.16
N PHE A 16 -19.39 11.66 5.04
CA PHE A 16 -19.92 10.34 4.73
C PHE A 16 -21.28 10.15 5.40
N GLU A 17 -22.27 9.78 4.60
CA GLU A 17 -23.68 9.74 4.99
C GLU A 17 -24.16 11.08 5.56
N THR A 18 -24.48 11.14 6.86
CA THR A 18 -24.91 12.37 7.54
C THR A 18 -23.85 12.92 8.50
N ALA A 19 -22.64 12.38 8.48
CA ALA A 19 -21.56 12.74 9.38
C ALA A 19 -20.44 13.48 8.65
N ILE A 20 -19.83 14.44 9.35
CA ILE A 20 -18.54 15.02 9.00
C ILE A 20 -17.50 14.29 9.84
N ILE A 21 -16.51 13.72 9.16
CA ILE A 21 -15.42 12.98 9.78
C ILE A 21 -14.19 13.89 9.73
N GLU A 22 -13.52 14.02 10.88
CA GLU A 22 -12.31 14.83 11.00
C GLU A 22 -11.22 14.01 11.69
N LYS A 23 -9.98 14.16 11.21
CA LYS A 23 -8.77 13.60 11.85
C LYS A 23 -7.70 14.66 11.94
N ASP A 24 -7.22 14.90 13.16
CA ASP A 24 -6.03 15.67 13.41
C ASP A 24 -4.81 14.77 13.24
N LEU A 25 -4.00 15.04 12.23
CA LEU A 25 -2.77 14.32 11.90
C LEU A 25 -1.72 15.35 11.52
N ASP A 26 -0.54 15.28 12.13
CA ASP A 26 0.54 16.22 11.82
C ASP A 26 1.27 15.84 10.52
N ASP A 27 1.75 16.88 9.82
CA ASP A 27 2.60 16.77 8.64
C ASP A 27 1.98 15.95 7.48
N ILE A 28 0.67 16.13 7.21
CA ILE A 28 -0.02 15.50 6.07
C ILE A 28 0.58 15.99 4.75
N ILE A 29 0.96 15.04 3.90
CA ILE A 29 1.47 15.27 2.55
C ILE A 29 0.33 15.07 1.54
N THR A 30 -0.40 13.95 1.67
CA THR A 30 -1.50 13.60 0.78
C THR A 30 -2.66 12.97 1.57
N ALA A 31 -3.88 13.17 1.06
CA ALA A 31 -5.02 12.35 1.41
C ALA A 31 -5.79 12.02 0.12
N THR A 32 -6.15 10.75 -0.07
CA THR A 32 -6.83 10.25 -1.27
C THR A 32 -7.91 9.25 -0.89
N GLU A 33 -9.00 9.23 -1.65
CA GLU A 33 -10.01 8.18 -1.53
C GLU A 33 -9.68 6.99 -2.43
N ASN A 34 -9.98 5.77 -1.96
CA ASN A 34 -10.05 4.58 -2.78
C ASN A 34 -11.47 4.02 -2.70
N THR A 35 -12.28 4.34 -3.71
CA THR A 35 -13.68 3.91 -3.78
C THR A 35 -13.83 2.40 -3.93
N SER A 36 -12.92 1.73 -4.64
CA SER A 36 -12.92 0.27 -4.81
C SER A 36 -12.73 -0.46 -3.48
N ASN A 37 -11.85 0.06 -2.62
CA ASN A 37 -11.52 -0.54 -1.33
C ASN A 37 -12.22 0.13 -0.13
N HIS A 38 -13.07 1.13 -0.38
CA HIS A 38 -13.88 1.83 0.62
C HIS A 38 -13.07 2.45 1.78
N TYR A 39 -11.95 3.11 1.46
CA TYR A 39 -11.13 3.78 2.46
C TYR A 39 -10.64 5.16 2.00
N VAL A 40 -10.26 6.00 2.96
CA VAL A 40 -9.41 7.18 2.80
C VAL A 40 -7.98 6.80 3.23
N TYR A 41 -7.01 7.05 2.36
CA TYR A 41 -5.59 6.88 2.64
C TYR A 41 -4.95 8.25 2.87
N VAL A 42 -4.23 8.37 3.97
CA VAL A 42 -3.53 9.60 4.37
C VAL A 42 -2.07 9.29 4.58
N GLU A 43 -1.21 10.03 3.88
CA GLU A 43 0.24 9.97 4.05
C GLU A 43 0.73 11.17 4.83
N THR A 44 1.55 10.92 5.85
CA THR A 44 2.21 11.96 6.62
C THR A 44 3.71 11.77 6.65
N GLY A 45 4.43 12.87 6.84
CA GLY A 45 5.89 12.86 6.93
C GLY A 45 6.51 14.23 6.69
N LYS A 46 7.83 14.30 6.90
CA LYS A 46 8.57 15.56 6.86
C LYS A 46 9.39 15.69 5.59
N ASN A 47 9.61 16.94 5.16
CA ASN A 47 10.42 17.26 3.97
C ASN A 47 9.96 16.54 2.69
N PHE A 48 8.64 16.34 2.52
CA PHE A 48 8.04 15.61 1.40
C PHE A 48 8.43 14.12 1.32
N VAL A 49 8.96 13.55 2.41
CA VAL A 49 9.20 12.12 2.53
C VAL A 49 8.06 11.51 3.35
N ALA A 50 7.20 10.73 2.68
CA ALA A 50 6.15 9.98 3.37
C ALA A 50 6.80 8.92 4.27
N GLN A 51 6.44 8.95 5.56
CA GLN A 51 6.98 8.05 6.58
C GLN A 51 5.88 7.23 7.24
N VAL A 52 4.70 7.82 7.39
CA VAL A 52 3.58 7.23 8.10
C VAL A 52 2.36 7.22 7.20
N GLY A 53 1.64 6.11 7.17
CA GLY A 53 0.42 5.96 6.40
C GLY A 53 -0.75 5.50 7.26
N TYR A 54 -1.93 6.03 6.98
CA TYR A 54 -3.17 5.67 7.66
C TYR A 54 -4.25 5.34 6.65
N PHE A 55 -4.91 4.20 6.84
CA PHE A 55 -6.09 3.80 6.08
C PHE A 55 -7.30 3.89 7.00
N PHE A 56 -8.22 4.79 6.70
CA PHE A 56 -9.49 4.92 7.41
C PHE A 56 -10.61 4.39 6.54
N ASP A 57 -11.58 3.68 7.10
CA ASP A 57 -12.84 3.49 6.37
C ASP A 57 -13.55 4.85 6.18
N PHE A 58 -14.59 4.88 5.35
CA PHE A 58 -15.34 6.11 5.12
C PHE A 58 -16.06 6.66 6.36
N SER A 59 -16.25 5.87 7.42
CA SER A 59 -16.79 6.35 8.70
C SER A 59 -15.71 6.93 9.63
N GLY A 60 -14.43 6.88 9.23
CA GLY A 60 -13.31 7.37 10.01
C GLY A 60 -12.71 6.37 10.97
N VAL A 61 -13.06 5.09 10.89
CA VAL A 61 -12.44 4.03 11.70
C VAL A 61 -11.09 3.68 11.07
N LEU A 62 -10.03 3.68 11.89
CA LEU A 62 -8.71 3.27 11.44
C LEU A 62 -8.72 1.76 11.13
N LEU A 63 -8.37 1.40 9.90
CA LEU A 63 -8.27 0.03 9.42
C LEU A 63 -6.84 -0.51 9.54
N LEU A 64 -5.88 0.31 9.12
CA LEU A 64 -4.46 -0.04 9.09
C LEU A 64 -3.61 1.23 9.23
N SER A 65 -2.50 1.15 9.96
CA SER A 65 -1.48 2.20 9.99
C SER A 65 -0.09 1.62 9.91
N PHE A 66 0.84 2.39 9.35
CA PHE A 66 2.24 2.00 9.29
C PHE A 66 3.18 3.17 9.53
N ASP A 67 4.38 2.87 9.99
CA ASP A 67 5.51 3.79 10.16
C ASP A 67 6.75 3.10 9.57
N LEU A 68 7.21 3.61 8.42
CA LEU A 68 8.34 3.05 7.67
C LEU A 68 9.66 3.22 8.43
N GLU A 69 9.83 4.33 9.16
CA GLU A 69 11.06 4.60 9.92
C GLU A 69 11.19 3.67 11.12
N LYS A 70 10.06 3.39 11.80
CA LYS A 70 10.03 2.46 12.94
C LYS A 70 9.90 1.00 12.51
N GLY A 71 9.57 0.73 11.25
CA GLY A 71 9.29 -0.62 10.76
C GLY A 71 8.08 -1.23 11.45
N VAL A 72 7.01 -0.44 11.60
CA VAL A 72 5.80 -0.82 12.34
C VAL A 72 4.59 -0.83 11.43
N LEU A 73 3.79 -1.89 11.50
CA LEU A 73 2.52 -2.01 10.78
C LEU A 73 1.46 -2.54 11.75
N ASN A 74 0.32 -1.86 11.85
CA ASN A 74 -0.77 -2.21 12.76
C ASN A 74 -2.06 -2.38 11.99
N TRP A 75 -2.79 -3.44 12.28
CA TRP A 75 -4.17 -3.64 11.83
C TRP A 75 -5.13 -3.30 12.96
N SER A 76 -6.33 -2.84 12.61
CA SER A 76 -7.43 -2.57 13.54
C SER A 76 -7.85 -3.78 14.39
N THR A 77 -7.54 -4.99 13.91
CA THR A 77 -7.76 -6.27 14.59
C THR A 77 -6.88 -6.48 15.81
N GLY A 78 -5.87 -5.62 16.01
CA GLY A 78 -4.87 -5.75 17.07
C GLY A 78 -3.62 -6.52 16.64
N ASN A 79 -3.60 -7.10 15.44
CA ASN A 79 -2.38 -7.66 14.86
C ASN A 79 -1.39 -6.53 14.57
N SER A 80 -0.10 -6.81 14.79
CA SER A 80 0.96 -5.85 14.48
C SER A 80 2.27 -6.54 14.09
N ILE A 81 3.08 -5.82 13.33
CA ILE A 81 4.47 -6.12 13.04
C ILE A 81 5.29 -4.97 13.60
N GLN A 82 6.44 -5.31 14.19
CA GLN A 82 7.36 -4.36 14.81
C GLN A 82 8.78 -4.69 14.36
N ASN A 83 9.63 -3.67 14.26
CA ASN A 83 11.06 -3.79 13.93
C ASN A 83 11.32 -4.56 12.63
N TYR A 84 10.49 -4.32 11.60
CA TYR A 84 10.63 -4.94 10.29
C TYR A 84 11.05 -3.89 9.26
N ASP A 85 12.12 -4.17 8.51
CA ASP A 85 12.59 -3.27 7.45
C ASP A 85 11.72 -3.44 6.20
N PHE A 86 10.87 -2.44 5.95
CA PHE A 86 10.03 -2.37 4.77
C PHE A 86 9.90 -0.95 4.23
N SER A 87 9.79 -0.84 2.91
CA SER A 87 9.80 0.45 2.21
C SER A 87 8.44 0.85 1.62
N GLN A 88 7.50 -0.10 1.52
CA GLN A 88 6.16 0.13 1.00
C GLN A 88 5.14 -0.80 1.65
N VAL A 89 3.92 -0.30 1.79
CA VAL A 89 2.75 -1.06 2.26
C VAL A 89 1.60 -0.84 1.29
N GLY A 90 0.98 -1.93 0.83
CA GLY A 90 -0.26 -1.91 0.06
C GLY A 90 -1.40 -2.51 0.87
N TYR A 91 -2.56 -1.87 0.89
CA TYR A 91 -3.75 -2.37 1.56
C TYR A 91 -4.91 -2.53 0.58
N PHE A 92 -5.29 -3.78 0.31
CA PHE A 92 -6.26 -4.16 -0.72
C PHE A 92 -7.35 -5.05 -0.10
N PRO A 93 -8.22 -4.49 0.77
CA PRO A 93 -9.23 -5.26 1.49
C PRO A 93 -10.24 -5.95 0.56
N SER A 94 -10.57 -5.38 -0.60
CA SER A 94 -11.44 -6.03 -1.60
C SER A 94 -10.89 -7.36 -2.13
N LYS A 95 -9.57 -7.54 -2.04
CA LYS A 95 -8.84 -8.76 -2.41
C LYS A 95 -8.36 -9.55 -1.17
N ASN A 96 -8.84 -9.19 0.02
CA ASN A 96 -8.43 -9.72 1.32
C ASN A 96 -6.89 -9.75 1.50
N MET A 97 -6.20 -8.67 1.14
CA MET A 97 -4.74 -8.69 1.10
C MET A 97 -4.10 -7.41 1.63
N THR A 98 -3.05 -7.58 2.44
CA THR A 98 -2.07 -6.54 2.76
C THR A 98 -0.71 -7.00 2.24
N THR A 99 0.00 -6.12 1.55
CA THR A 99 1.33 -6.40 0.98
C THR A 99 2.38 -5.49 1.60
N ILE A 100 3.57 -6.02 1.86
CA ILE A 100 4.70 -5.26 2.38
C ILE A 100 5.91 -5.53 1.49
N LEU A 101 6.55 -4.47 1.01
CA LEU A 101 7.79 -4.57 0.24
C LEU A 101 8.99 -4.61 1.18
N VAL A 102 9.79 -5.66 1.05
CA VAL A 102 10.94 -5.95 1.91
C VAL A 102 12.15 -6.21 1.03
N ASN A 103 13.36 -6.09 1.57
CA ASN A 103 14.60 -6.15 0.78
C ASN A 103 14.72 -7.37 -0.16
N ASN A 104 14.11 -8.50 0.19
CA ASN A 104 14.18 -9.74 -0.59
C ASN A 104 12.85 -10.14 -1.25
N GLY A 105 11.84 -9.26 -1.30
CA GLY A 105 10.59 -9.58 -1.98
C GLY A 105 9.35 -8.89 -1.41
N VAL A 106 8.23 -9.61 -1.43
CA VAL A 106 6.93 -9.12 -0.97
C VAL A 106 6.37 -10.05 0.09
N LEU A 107 6.16 -9.56 1.30
CA LEU A 107 5.38 -10.26 2.31
C LEU A 107 3.90 -10.05 2.07
N ILE A 108 3.13 -11.13 2.14
CA ILE A 108 1.69 -11.15 1.95
C ILE A 108 1.02 -11.53 3.26
N PHE A 109 0.04 -10.73 3.66
CA PHE A 109 -0.87 -10.95 4.77
C PHE A 109 -2.30 -10.92 4.25
N ASP A 110 -3.21 -11.52 4.99
CA ASP A 110 -4.63 -11.22 4.78
C ASP A 110 -4.99 -9.81 5.31
N SER A 111 -6.21 -9.37 5.06
CA SER A 111 -6.70 -8.06 5.51
C SER A 111 -6.79 -7.93 7.04
N MET A 112 -6.69 -9.04 7.77
CA MET A 112 -6.76 -9.10 9.23
C MET A 112 -5.36 -9.07 9.87
N GLY A 113 -4.29 -9.16 9.08
CA GLY A 113 -2.90 -9.16 9.54
C GLY A 113 -2.31 -10.55 9.80
N ASN A 114 -2.97 -11.63 9.36
CA ASN A 114 -2.38 -12.97 9.42
C ASN A 114 -1.42 -13.16 8.25
N LYS A 115 -0.18 -13.56 8.55
CA LYS A 115 0.83 -13.82 7.53
C LYS A 115 0.44 -15.01 6.65
N LEU A 116 0.44 -14.81 5.34
CA LEU A 116 0.20 -15.87 4.36
C LEU A 116 1.52 -16.47 3.88
N PHE A 117 2.39 -15.66 3.25
CA PHE A 117 3.68 -16.12 2.72
C PHE A 117 4.60 -14.95 2.29
N LEU A 118 5.85 -15.27 1.93
CA LEU A 118 6.81 -14.38 1.28
C LEU A 118 6.95 -14.82 -0.18
N ILE A 119 6.88 -13.87 -1.13
CA ILE A 119 7.31 -14.08 -2.50
C ILE A 119 8.67 -13.42 -2.68
N SER A 120 9.69 -14.17 -3.08
CA SER A 120 11.03 -13.62 -3.31
C SER A 120 11.08 -12.69 -4.52
N SER A 121 11.88 -11.63 -4.42
CA SER A 121 12.20 -10.78 -5.57
C SER A 121 12.90 -11.60 -6.65
N PRO A 122 12.58 -11.41 -7.94
CA PRO A 122 13.35 -12.00 -9.03
C PRO A 122 14.78 -11.45 -9.04
N VAL A 123 15.73 -12.27 -9.49
CA VAL A 123 17.14 -11.88 -9.61
C VAL A 123 17.27 -10.69 -10.57
N ASP A 124 18.07 -9.69 -10.18
CA ASP A 124 18.33 -8.46 -10.95
C ASP A 124 17.13 -7.51 -11.11
N TYR A 125 16.09 -7.66 -10.29
CA TYR A 125 14.99 -6.70 -10.19
C TYR A 125 15.02 -5.94 -8.86
N SER A 126 14.82 -4.62 -8.93
CA SER A 126 14.47 -3.77 -7.80
C SER A 126 12.95 -3.63 -7.77
N LEU A 127 12.31 -3.96 -6.64
CA LEU A 127 10.87 -3.77 -6.46
C LEU A 127 10.63 -2.38 -5.89
N GLU A 128 9.66 -1.63 -6.44
CA GLU A 128 9.49 -0.21 -6.15
C GLU A 128 8.21 0.08 -5.34
N TYR A 129 7.03 -0.14 -5.93
CA TYR A 129 5.73 0.15 -5.31
C TYR A 129 4.62 -0.76 -5.85
N PHE A 130 3.51 -0.84 -5.13
CA PHE A 130 2.36 -1.65 -5.54
C PHE A 130 1.42 -0.88 -6.47
N GLN A 131 0.81 -1.60 -7.41
CA GLN A 131 -0.24 -1.07 -8.27
C GLN A 131 -1.44 -2.01 -8.24
N GLU A 132 -2.63 -1.44 -8.05
CA GLU A 132 -3.88 -2.18 -8.08
C GLU A 132 -4.50 -2.18 -9.47
N PHE A 133 -4.85 -3.38 -9.94
CA PHE A 133 -5.71 -3.60 -11.09
C PHE A 133 -7.03 -4.21 -10.61
N PRO A 134 -8.11 -4.18 -11.43
CA PRO A 134 -9.39 -4.78 -11.06
C PRO A 134 -9.24 -6.24 -10.59
N ASP A 135 -8.50 -7.05 -11.35
CA ASP A 135 -8.42 -8.50 -11.13
C ASP A 135 -7.18 -8.96 -10.34
N TYR A 136 -6.18 -8.09 -10.13
CA TYR A 136 -4.93 -8.48 -9.48
C TYR A 136 -4.17 -7.28 -8.90
N ILE A 137 -3.20 -7.56 -8.04
CA ILE A 137 -2.20 -6.58 -7.59
C ILE A 137 -0.88 -6.88 -8.29
N SER A 138 -0.19 -5.85 -8.75
CA SER A 138 1.20 -5.95 -9.18
C SER A 138 2.13 -5.21 -8.23
N VAL A 139 3.40 -5.55 -8.34
CA VAL A 139 4.51 -4.71 -7.88
C VAL A 139 5.23 -4.19 -9.12
N VAL A 140 5.43 -2.89 -9.18
CA VAL A 140 6.28 -2.25 -10.18
C VAL A 140 7.73 -2.57 -9.84
N ALA A 141 8.48 -3.03 -10.83
CA ALA A 141 9.86 -3.42 -10.67
C ALA A 141 10.73 -2.81 -11.78
N THR A 142 11.97 -2.48 -11.45
CA THR A 142 12.96 -2.00 -12.43
C THR A 142 14.10 -2.99 -12.59
N SER A 143 14.59 -3.14 -13.82
CA SER A 143 15.78 -3.93 -14.14
C SER A 143 16.51 -3.37 -15.35
N ILE A 144 17.76 -2.94 -15.12
CA ILE A 144 18.65 -2.46 -16.20
C ILE A 144 19.18 -3.63 -17.03
N LYS A 145 19.47 -4.77 -16.39
CA LYS A 145 20.02 -5.96 -17.06
C LYS A 145 19.00 -6.67 -17.93
N ASN A 146 17.73 -6.59 -17.56
CA ASN A 146 16.64 -7.25 -18.27
C ASN A 146 15.84 -6.27 -19.13
N ALA A 147 16.47 -5.26 -19.74
CA ALA A 147 15.76 -4.32 -20.62
C ALA A 147 15.12 -5.05 -21.82
N ASP A 148 13.91 -4.66 -22.21
CA ASP A 148 13.24 -5.27 -23.35
C ASP A 148 13.78 -4.77 -24.70
N LYS A 149 13.25 -5.30 -25.81
CA LYS A 149 13.68 -4.93 -27.18
C LYS A 149 13.51 -3.43 -27.52
N TYR A 150 12.73 -2.68 -26.73
CA TYR A 150 12.50 -1.25 -26.88
C TYR A 150 13.29 -0.42 -25.85
N GLY A 151 14.14 -1.05 -25.04
CA GLY A 151 14.92 -0.40 -23.99
C GLY A 151 14.12 -0.06 -22.74
N ARG A 152 12.90 -0.60 -22.58
CA ARG A 152 12.11 -0.41 -21.35
C ARG A 152 12.74 -1.24 -20.22
N THR A 153 12.88 -0.62 -19.06
CA THR A 153 13.48 -1.25 -17.86
C THR A 153 12.49 -1.39 -16.71
N GLN A 154 11.27 -0.87 -16.85
CA GLN A 154 10.21 -0.95 -15.85
C GLN A 154 9.18 -2.01 -16.23
N TYR A 155 8.76 -2.79 -15.25
CA TYR A 155 7.89 -3.95 -15.39
C TYR A 155 6.79 -3.92 -14.35
N ASN A 156 5.60 -4.40 -14.73
CA ASN A 156 4.55 -4.74 -13.79
C ASN A 156 4.57 -6.25 -13.55
N LEU A 157 4.94 -6.64 -12.33
CA LEU A 157 4.97 -8.04 -11.93
C LEU A 157 3.73 -8.36 -11.11
N LYS A 158 2.81 -9.15 -11.67
CA LYS A 158 1.61 -9.61 -10.97
C LYS A 158 1.99 -10.48 -9.78
N ILE A 159 1.36 -10.22 -8.65
CA ILE A 159 1.39 -11.07 -7.47
C ILE A 159 0.45 -12.25 -7.72
N ASN A 160 1.01 -13.44 -7.97
CA ASN A 160 0.22 -14.67 -8.07
C ASN A 160 0.23 -15.40 -6.72
N VAL A 161 -0.90 -15.34 -6.02
CA VAL A 161 -1.08 -15.92 -4.68
C VAL A 161 -1.04 -17.44 -4.72
N ASP A 162 -1.58 -18.06 -5.77
CA ASP A 162 -1.64 -19.52 -5.91
C ASP A 162 -0.26 -20.11 -6.19
N SER A 163 0.47 -19.51 -7.14
CA SER A 163 1.80 -19.98 -7.53
C SER A 163 2.91 -19.48 -6.60
N LYS A 164 2.61 -18.48 -5.75
CA LYS A 164 3.55 -17.77 -4.86
C LYS A 164 4.73 -17.18 -5.63
N LYS A 165 4.44 -16.59 -6.78
CA LYS A 165 5.45 -15.98 -7.67
C LYS A 165 5.03 -14.59 -8.14
N LEU A 166 6.04 -13.82 -8.51
CA LEU A 166 5.89 -12.60 -9.28
C LEU A 166 5.94 -12.96 -10.77
N GLU A 167 4.86 -12.69 -11.48
CA GLU A 167 4.66 -13.07 -12.88
C GLU A 167 4.63 -11.83 -13.76
N ASN A 168 5.43 -11.80 -14.83
CA ASN A 168 5.42 -10.67 -15.74
C ASN A 168 4.07 -10.61 -16.45
N VAL A 169 3.38 -9.47 -16.34
CA VAL A 169 2.17 -9.23 -17.13
C VAL A 169 2.66 -8.74 -18.48
N ASN A 170 2.76 -9.65 -19.45
CA ASN A 170 3.25 -9.34 -20.80
C ASN A 170 2.61 -8.04 -21.33
N LEU A 171 3.40 -6.96 -21.37
CA LEU A 171 3.12 -5.81 -22.23
C LEU A 171 3.49 -6.27 -23.64
N ALA A 172 2.48 -6.75 -24.37
CA ALA A 172 2.58 -7.10 -25.79
C ALA A 172 3.30 -6.01 -26.61
#